data_AF-A0A1D1Y677-F1
#
_entry.id   AF-A0A1D1Y677-F1
#
_cell.length_a   1.000
_cell.length_b   1.000
_cell.length_c   1.000
_cell.angle_alpha   90.00
_cell.angle_beta   90.00
_cell.angle_gamma   90.00
#
_symmetry.space_group_name_H-M   'P 1'
#
loop_
_entity.id
_entity.type
_entity.pdbx_description
1 polymer ?
#
loop_
_entity_poly.entity_id
_entity_poly.type
_entity_poly.pdbx_seq_one_letter_code
_entity_poly.pdbx_strand_id
1 'polypeptide(L)'
;MADGGGRPLLEKKVYYENCPGCKVDRRKETDRGIPYKEFFYVWAITLCGSLPISSLFPFLYFMIRDLHIAKREEDIGYYAGYVGSSFMFGRALTSLFWGIVADRYGRKPVIVF
;
A
#
# COMPACT_ATOMS: atom_id res chain seq x y z
N MET A 1 27.90 6.06 43.69
CA MET A 1 28.45 4.72 43.37
C MET A 1 27.35 3.93 42.68
N ALA A 2 27.71 3.22 41.59
CA ALA A 2 26.91 2.29 40.75
C ALA A 2 25.79 2.96 39.92
N ASP A 3 25.88 3.20 38.60
CA ASP A 3 26.30 2.40 37.43
C ASP A 3 25.34 1.23 37.07
N GLY A 4 24.86 1.21 35.82
CA GLY A 4 24.11 0.08 35.26
C GLY A 4 22.95 0.42 34.33
N GLY A 5 23.21 0.96 33.14
CA GLY A 5 22.18 1.18 32.12
C GLY A 5 22.71 1.73 30.80
N GLY A 6 23.73 1.07 30.24
CA GLY A 6 24.45 1.50 29.04
C GLY A 6 23.56 1.70 27.81
N ARG A 7 23.48 2.95 27.34
CA ARG A 7 23.50 3.28 25.91
C ARG A 7 24.43 4.48 25.68
N PRO A 8 25.76 4.27 25.61
CA PRO A 8 26.65 5.27 25.06
C PRO A 8 26.47 5.28 23.53
N LEU A 9 26.60 6.45 22.88
CA LEU A 9 26.55 6.69 21.42
C LEU A 9 25.18 7.06 20.77
N LEU A 10 24.40 7.95 21.37
CA LEU A 10 23.67 8.92 20.54
C LEU A 10 24.54 10.17 20.44
N GLU A 11 25.52 10.05 19.55
CA GLU A 11 26.23 11.13 18.90
C GLU A 11 25.24 12.28 18.63
N LYS A 12 25.55 13.50 19.10
CA LYS A 12 24.79 14.72 18.77
C LYS A 12 24.57 14.71 17.25
N LYS A 13 23.34 14.47 16.77
CA LYS A 13 23.04 14.53 15.34
C LYS A 13 23.26 15.97 14.87
N VAL A 14 24.41 16.23 14.26
CA VAL A 14 24.74 17.52 13.66
C VAL A 14 23.94 17.61 12.36
N TYR A 15 22.87 18.41 12.39
CA TYR A 15 22.01 18.63 11.24
C TYR A 15 22.65 19.65 10.29
N TYR A 16 23.10 19.22 9.12
CA TYR A 16 23.58 20.11 8.05
C TYR A 16 22.43 20.83 7.35
N GLU A 17 22.60 22.11 6.98
CA GLU A 17 21.53 22.97 6.43
C GLU A 17 20.87 22.43 5.15
N ASN A 18 21.57 21.60 4.36
CA ASN A 18 21.09 21.07 3.08
C ASN A 18 20.82 19.55 3.06
N CYS A 19 20.52 18.92 4.20
CA CYS A 19 20.19 17.49 4.19
C CYS A 19 18.66 17.26 4.14
N PRO A 20 18.12 16.66 3.05
CA PRO A 20 16.68 16.43 2.90
C PRO A 20 16.12 15.43 3.94
N GLY A 21 16.94 14.49 4.42
CA GLY A 21 16.56 13.49 5.42
C GLY A 21 16.42 14.05 6.85
N CYS A 22 17.15 15.13 7.15
CA CYS A 22 17.23 15.70 8.49
C CYS A 22 15.91 16.31 9.00
N LYS A 23 15.04 16.79 8.10
CA LYS A 23 13.70 17.30 8.46
C LYS A 23 12.75 16.20 8.91
N VAL A 24 12.88 15.00 8.32
CA VAL A 24 12.05 13.83 8.66
C VAL A 24 12.47 13.26 10.01
N ASP A 25 13.77 13.16 10.26
CA ASP A 25 14.30 12.67 11.54
C ASP A 25 13.92 13.59 12.70
N ARG A 26 13.98 14.92 12.50
CA ARG A 26 13.54 15.89 13.52
C ARG A 26 12.05 15.77 13.86
N ARG A 27 11.19 15.52 12.85
CA ARG A 27 9.76 15.23 13.09
C ARG A 27 9.55 13.94 13.88
N LYS A 28 10.27 12.86 13.53
CA LYS A 28 10.19 11.57 14.26
C LYS A 28 10.64 11.69 15.72
N GLU A 29 11.62 12.55 15.99
CA GLU A 29 12.12 12.77 17.35
C GLU A 29 11.17 13.64 18.20
N THR A 30 10.47 14.58 17.57
CA THR A 30 9.47 15.45 18.21
C THR A 30 8.17 14.70 18.50
N ASP A 31 7.78 13.79 17.60
CA ASP A 31 6.54 13.03 17.68
C ASP A 31 6.82 11.58 18.15
N ARG A 32 6.96 11.40 19.47
CA ARG A 32 7.22 10.08 20.10
C ARG A 32 5.97 9.22 20.26
N GLY A 33 4.80 9.75 19.89
CA GLY A 33 3.52 9.03 19.96
C GLY A 33 3.29 8.11 18.76
N ILE A 34 2.38 7.14 18.92
CA ILE A 34 1.94 6.30 17.80
C ILE A 34 1.04 7.15 16.89
N PRO A 35 1.33 7.28 15.58
CA PRO A 35 0.58 8.17 14.69
C PRO A 35 -0.75 7.54 14.24
N TYR A 36 -1.75 7.48 15.13
CA TYR A 36 -3.07 6.86 14.86
C TYR A 36 -3.79 7.40 13.61
N LYS A 37 -3.57 8.69 13.27
CA LYS A 37 -4.16 9.29 12.06
C LYS A 37 -3.62 8.65 10.77
N GLU A 38 -2.32 8.39 10.71
CA GLU A 38 -1.68 7.73 9.56
C GLU A 38 -2.18 6.27 9.43
N PHE A 39 -2.33 5.58 10.55
CA PHE A 39 -2.92 4.23 10.56
C PHE A 39 -4.36 4.22 10.07
N PHE A 40 -5.17 5.19 10.46
CA PHE A 40 -6.55 5.29 9.99
C PHE A 40 -6.62 5.52 8.47
N TYR A 41 -5.78 6.39 7.91
CA TYR A 41 -5.71 6.61 6.46
C TYR A 41 -5.29 5.35 5.71
N VAL A 42 -4.21 4.68 6.13
CA VAL A 42 -3.76 3.44 5.51
C VAL A 42 -4.83 2.35 5.61
N TRP A 43 -5.51 2.25 6.75
CA TRP A 43 -6.60 1.29 6.95
C TRP A 43 -7.79 1.57 6.02
N ALA A 44 -8.22 2.82 5.90
CA ALA A 44 -9.32 3.22 5.01
C ALA A 44 -8.99 2.94 3.53
N ILE A 45 -7.78 3.25 3.08
CA ILE A 45 -7.33 2.97 1.71
C ILE A 45 -7.28 1.45 1.46
N THR A 46 -6.78 0.69 2.44
CA THR A 46 -6.71 -0.78 2.33
C THR A 46 -8.10 -1.41 2.25
N LEU A 47 -9.06 -0.92 3.04
CA LEU A 47 -10.46 -1.36 2.97
C LEU A 47 -11.08 -1.02 1.61
N CYS A 48 -10.88 0.21 1.13
CA CYS A 48 -11.38 0.62 -0.18
C CYS A 48 -10.80 -0.26 -1.31
N GLY A 49 -9.54 -0.69 -1.18
CA GLY A 49 -8.91 -1.59 -2.15
C GLY A 49 -9.33 -3.05 -2.05
N SER A 50 -9.73 -3.53 -0.87
CA SER A 50 -10.08 -4.94 -0.62
C SER A 50 -11.57 -5.25 -0.85
N LEU A 51 -12.47 -4.31 -0.54
CA LEU A 51 -13.91 -4.46 -0.73
C LEU A 51 -14.29 -4.84 -2.17
N PRO A 52 -13.77 -4.16 -3.22
CA PRO A 52 -14.13 -4.49 -4.59
C PRO A 52 -13.68 -5.90 -4.95
N ILE A 53 -12.49 -6.33 -4.51
CA ILE A 53 -11.93 -7.66 -4.80
C ILE A 53 -12.83 -8.76 -4.21
N SER A 54 -13.23 -8.60 -2.95
CA SER A 54 -14.09 -9.56 -2.27
C SER A 54 -15.48 -9.66 -2.92
N SER A 55 -16.01 -8.56 -3.44
CA SER A 55 -17.27 -8.56 -4.18
C SER A 55 -17.14 -8.95 -5.66
N LEU A 56 -15.97 -8.77 -6.27
CA LEU A 56 -15.77 -8.97 -7.71
C LEU A 56 -15.95 -10.43 -8.08
N PHE A 57 -15.31 -11.35 -7.35
CA PHE A 57 -15.36 -12.78 -7.65
C PHE A 57 -16.77 -13.38 -7.69
N PRO A 58 -17.67 -13.12 -6.72
CA PRO A 58 -19.04 -13.61 -6.80
C PRO A 58 -19.85 -12.95 -7.92
N PHE A 59 -19.70 -11.63 -8.16
CA PHE A 59 -20.45 -10.95 -9.23
C PHE A 59 -19.98 -11.33 -10.65
N LEU A 60 -18.68 -11.60 -10.80
CA LEU A 60 -18.07 -11.97 -12.08
C LEU A 60 -18.62 -13.31 -12.60
N TYR A 61 -18.92 -14.25 -11.71
CA TYR A 61 -19.59 -15.50 -12.06
C TYR A 61 -20.99 -15.26 -12.66
N PHE A 62 -21.81 -14.42 -12.01
CA PHE A 62 -23.14 -14.08 -12.50
C PHE A 62 -23.09 -13.30 -13.83
N MET A 63 -22.14 -12.36 -13.97
CA MET A 63 -21.97 -11.58 -15.19
C MET A 63 -21.60 -12.44 -16.41
N ILE A 64 -20.69 -13.41 -16.23
CA ILE A 64 -20.31 -14.33 -17.32
C ILE A 64 -21.48 -15.24 -17.71
N ARG A 65 -22.29 -15.66 -16.73
CA ARG A 65 -23.49 -16.48 -16.96
C ARG A 65 -24.56 -15.69 -17.74
N ASP A 66 -24.83 -14.45 -17.36
CA ASP A 66 -25.87 -13.63 -17.99
C ASP A 66 -25.50 -13.18 -19.41
N LEU A 67 -24.21 -13.00 -19.68
CA LEU A 67 -23.70 -12.58 -20.99
C LEU A 67 -23.80 -13.69 -22.07
N HIS A 68 -24.22 -14.92 -21.72
CA HIS A 68 -24.39 -16.07 -22.63
C HIS A 68 -23.18 -16.38 -23.54
N ILE A 69 -21.98 -15.91 -23.18
CA ILE A 69 -20.74 -16.16 -23.94
C ILE A 69 -20.30 -17.62 -23.82
N ALA A 70 -20.59 -18.26 -22.69
CA ALA A 70 -20.32 -19.67 -22.47
C ALA A 70 -21.55 -20.50 -22.91
N LYS A 71 -21.49 -21.11 -24.11
CA LYS A 71 -22.49 -22.09 -24.56
C LYS A 71 -22.47 -23.40 -23.74
N ARG A 72 -21.41 -23.63 -22.95
CA ARG A 72 -21.20 -24.78 -22.06
C ARG A 72 -20.72 -24.30 -20.68
N GLU A 73 -21.22 -24.89 -19.59
CA GLU A 73 -20.82 -24.50 -18.22
C GLU A 73 -19.33 -24.71 -17.94
N GLU A 74 -18.69 -25.60 -18.69
CA GLU A 74 -17.26 -25.94 -18.62
C GLU A 74 -16.34 -24.74 -18.90
N ASP A 75 -16.76 -23.84 -19.79
CA ASP A 75 -15.94 -22.72 -20.24
C ASP A 75 -15.99 -21.53 -19.26
N ILE A 76 -16.97 -21.51 -18.34
CA ILE A 76 -17.18 -20.41 -17.39
C ILE A 76 -15.93 -20.19 -16.52
N GLY A 77 -15.28 -21.28 -16.10
CA GLY A 77 -14.05 -21.22 -15.30
C GLY A 77 -12.86 -20.64 -16.08
N TYR A 78 -12.75 -20.92 -17.38
CA TYR A 78 -11.69 -20.39 -18.23
C TYR A 78 -11.83 -18.88 -18.44
N TYR A 79 -13.04 -18.41 -18.74
CA TYR A 79 -13.31 -16.97 -18.87
C TYR A 79 -13.15 -16.23 -17.55
N ALA A 80 -13.60 -16.83 -16.43
CA ALA A 80 -13.40 -16.23 -15.11
C ALA A 80 -11.92 -16.09 -14.76
N GLY A 81 -11.13 -17.12 -15.07
CA GLY A 81 -9.67 -17.10 -14.94
C GLY A 81 -9.04 -16.00 -15.79
N TYR A 82 -9.44 -15.85 -17.05
CA TYR A 82 -8.92 -14.83 -17.95
C TYR A 82 -9.17 -13.39 -17.42
N VAL A 83 -10.38 -13.12 -16.94
CA VAL A 83 -10.71 -11.81 -16.34
C VAL A 83 -9.99 -11.60 -15.00
N GLY A 84 -9.85 -12.65 -14.19
CA GLY A 84 -9.04 -12.59 -12.97
C GLY A 84 -7.57 -12.27 -13.26
N SER A 85 -6.98 -12.89 -14.29
CA SER A 85 -5.61 -12.65 -14.73
C SER A 85 -5.42 -11.22 -15.25
N SER A 86 -6.34 -10.70 -16.06
CA SER A 86 -6.25 -9.32 -16.57
C SER A 86 -6.33 -8.30 -15.44
N PHE A 87 -7.19 -8.54 -14.44
CA PHE A 87 -7.28 -7.72 -13.23
C PHE A 87 -5.96 -7.73 -12.43
N MET A 88 -5.37 -8.91 -12.20
CA MET A 88 -4.09 -9.02 -11.49
C MET A 88 -2.93 -8.39 -12.27
N PHE A 89 -2.93 -8.51 -13.59
CA PHE A 89 -1.96 -7.86 -14.45
C PHE A 89 -2.06 -6.33 -14.37
N GLY A 90 -3.27 -5.77 -14.43
CA GLY A 90 -3.51 -4.34 -14.24
C GLY A 90 -3.05 -3.84 -12.87
N ARG A 91 -3.29 -4.63 -11.82
CA ARG A 91 -2.78 -4.33 -10.47
C ARG A 91 -1.26 -4.32 -10.41
N ALA A 92 -0.58 -5.27 -11.06
CA ALA A 92 0.87 -5.33 -11.08
C ALA A 92 1.48 -4.11 -11.80
N LEU A 93 0.94 -3.72 -12.95
CA LEU A 93 1.40 -2.53 -13.66
C LEU A 93 1.18 -1.25 -12.84
N THR A 94 0.00 -1.13 -12.25
CA THR A 94 -0.35 0.03 -11.44
C THR A 94 0.54 0.11 -10.18
N SER A 95 0.76 -1.00 -9.48
CA SER A 95 1.62 -1.01 -8.29
C SER A 95 3.08 -0.72 -8.60
N LEU A 96 3.61 -1.19 -9.73
CA LEU A 96 4.96 -0.86 -10.18
C LEU A 96 5.09 0.64 -10.51
N PHE A 97 4.12 1.19 -11.23
CA PHE A 97 4.11 2.62 -11.57
C PHE A 97 4.10 3.50 -10.31
N TRP A 98 3.16 3.26 -9.39
CA TRP A 98 3.07 4.02 -8.14
C TRP A 98 4.24 3.74 -7.19
N GLY A 99 4.82 2.55 -7.22
CA GLY A 99 6.03 2.21 -6.46
C GLY A 99 7.23 3.06 -6.88
N ILE A 100 7.49 3.15 -8.20
CA ILE A 100 8.58 3.99 -8.75
C ILE A 100 8.35 5.47 -8.40
N VAL A 101 7.10 5.94 -8.49
CA VAL A 101 6.73 7.32 -8.14
C VAL A 101 6.93 7.56 -6.62
N ALA A 102 6.58 6.61 -5.77
CA ALA A 102 6.79 6.68 -4.31
C ALA A 102 8.27 6.80 -3.95
N ASP A 103 9.13 6.07 -4.65
CA ASP A 103 10.57 6.09 -4.40
C ASP A 103 11.21 7.42 -4.84
N ARG A 104 10.66 8.11 -5.83
CA ARG A 104 11.18 9.41 -6.32
C ARG A 104 10.63 10.62 -5.55
N TYR A 105 9.36 10.62 -5.15
CA TYR A 105 8.70 11.77 -4.50
C TYR A 105 8.61 11.64 -2.96
N GLY A 106 8.93 10.47 -2.41
CA GLY A 106 8.89 10.18 -0.98
C GLY A 106 7.56 9.57 -0.52
N ARG A 107 7.59 8.69 0.49
CA ARG A 107 6.43 7.91 0.97
C ARG A 107 5.27 8.73 1.58
N LYS A 108 5.49 9.99 1.95
CA LYS A 108 4.45 10.84 2.58
C LYS A 108 3.44 11.43 1.59
N PRO A 109 3.85 12.06 0.48
CA PRO A 109 2.89 12.54 -0.52
C PRO A 109 2.16 11.40 -1.27
N VAL A 110 2.76 10.22 -1.42
CA VAL A 110 2.17 9.12 -2.21
C VAL A 110 1.05 8.34 -1.49
N ILE A 111 0.90 8.51 -0.17
CA ILE A 111 -0.24 7.92 0.57
C ILE A 111 -1.44 8.88 0.61
N VAL A 112 -1.22 10.18 0.38
CA VAL A 112 -2.23 11.24 0.51
C VAL A 112 -2.82 11.66 -0.85
N PHE A 113 -2.13 11.37 -1.95
CA PHE A 113 -2.69 11.37 -3.30
C PHE A 113 -3.36 10.03 -3.59
#